data_AF-A0A3B0AL84-F1
#
_entry.id   AF-A0A3B0AL84-F1
#
_cell.length_a   1.000
_cell.length_b   1.000
_cell.length_c   1.000
_cell.angle_alpha   90.00
_cell.angle_beta   90.00
_cell.angle_gamma   90.00
#
_symmetry.space_group_name_H-M   'P 1'
#
loop_
_entity.id
_entity.type
_entity.pdbx_description
1 polymer ?
#
loop_
_entity_poly.entity_id
_entity_poly.type
_entity_poly.pdbx_seq_one_letter_code
_entity_poly.pdbx_strand_id
1 'polypeptide(L)'
;MFFAARDAAQSMTSSSVGASSNALSWDNVSVDVLGGWAIGNPTRFTPTIAGWYQLAGAASFNASTGGTVRGVSWLVNGSLPVAATARDHATTAIANTSLTAMARTLPVQLNGSTDYVELAPFQDSGSALDTATGSTRPYVAVFFAGPA
;
A
#
# COMPACT_ATOMS: atom_id res chain seq x y z
N MET A 1 14.95 8.45 1.14
CA MET A 1 13.47 8.46 1.22
C MET A 1 12.92 8.06 -0.14
N PHE A 2 11.83 7.32 -0.15
CA PHE A 2 11.01 7.03 -1.33
C PHE A 2 9.59 7.53 -1.10
N PHE A 3 8.98 8.12 -2.12
CA PHE A 3 7.58 8.51 -2.15
C PHE A 3 7.02 8.29 -3.55
N ALA A 4 5.87 7.62 -3.61
CA ALA A 4 5.13 7.46 -4.84
C ALA A 4 3.61 7.45 -4.59
N ALA A 5 2.86 7.77 -5.63
CA ALA A 5 1.42 7.69 -5.66
C ALA A 5 0.95 6.78 -6.80
N ARG A 6 -0.31 6.35 -6.70
CA ARG A 6 -1.00 5.61 -7.75
C ARG A 6 -2.07 6.51 -8.38
N ASP A 7 -1.76 7.09 -9.53
CA ASP A 7 -2.62 8.06 -10.23
C ASP A 7 -3.73 7.39 -11.03
N ALA A 8 -3.43 6.25 -11.65
CA ALA A 8 -4.43 5.45 -12.35
C ALA A 8 -5.24 4.56 -11.38
N ALA A 9 -6.50 4.30 -11.71
CA ALA A 9 -7.27 3.30 -10.99
C ALA A 9 -6.58 1.92 -11.05
N GLN A 10 -6.61 1.18 -9.93
CA GLN A 10 -6.17 -0.21 -9.88
C GLN A 10 -7.25 -1.07 -9.23
N SER A 11 -7.62 -2.16 -9.90
CA SER A 11 -8.66 -3.06 -9.43
C SER A 11 -8.17 -3.98 -8.34
N MET A 12 -8.93 -4.07 -7.25
CA MET A 12 -8.70 -4.98 -6.12
C MET A 12 -9.70 -6.12 -6.20
N THR A 13 -9.22 -7.29 -6.59
CA THR A 13 -10.06 -8.46 -6.89
C THR A 13 -10.16 -9.44 -5.73
N SER A 14 -9.21 -9.40 -4.79
CA SER A 14 -9.21 -10.25 -3.59
C SER A 14 -9.72 -9.50 -2.36
N SER A 15 -10.49 -10.21 -1.53
CA SER A 15 -10.89 -9.76 -0.19
C SER A 15 -9.94 -10.25 0.91
N SER A 16 -8.95 -11.09 0.57
CA SER A 16 -8.00 -11.62 1.53
C SER A 16 -7.03 -10.53 2.01
N VAL A 17 -6.86 -10.47 3.33
CA VAL A 17 -5.88 -9.59 3.98
C VAL A 17 -4.48 -10.01 3.54
N GLY A 18 -3.66 -9.03 3.12
CA GLY A 18 -2.29 -9.31 2.67
C GLY A 18 -2.20 -10.09 1.36
N ALA A 19 -3.20 -10.03 0.49
CA ALA A 19 -3.13 -10.61 -0.84
C ALA A 19 -2.12 -9.85 -1.73
N SER A 20 -0.99 -10.47 -2.08
CA SER A 20 0.01 -9.88 -2.97
C SER A 20 -0.53 -9.56 -4.37
N SER A 21 -1.57 -10.25 -4.82
CA SER A 21 -2.26 -9.95 -6.08
C SER A 21 -2.92 -8.56 -6.10
N ASN A 22 -3.17 -7.96 -4.93
CA ASN A 22 -3.70 -6.61 -4.82
C ASN A 22 -2.60 -5.55 -4.60
N ALA A 23 -1.31 -5.94 -4.55
CA ALA A 23 -0.22 -4.98 -4.32
C ALA A 23 -0.28 -3.82 -5.31
N LEU A 24 -0.22 -2.59 -4.80
CA LEU A 24 -0.37 -1.39 -5.62
C LEU A 24 0.87 -1.17 -6.46
N SER A 25 0.65 -0.96 -7.76
CA SER A 25 1.67 -0.45 -8.67
C SER A 25 1.81 1.05 -8.51
N TRP A 26 3.03 1.56 -8.60
CA TRP A 26 3.32 2.99 -8.48
C TRP A 26 3.65 3.56 -9.86
N ASP A 27 2.84 4.48 -10.35
CA ASP A 27 2.99 5.12 -11.67
C ASP A 27 3.43 6.59 -11.58
N ASN A 28 3.37 7.18 -10.38
CA ASN A 28 3.85 8.52 -10.10
C ASN A 28 4.86 8.51 -8.95
N VAL A 29 6.14 8.33 -9.29
CA VAL A 29 7.25 8.40 -8.34
C VAL A 29 7.75 9.84 -8.27
N SER A 30 7.53 10.50 -7.13
CA SER A 30 8.00 11.88 -6.93
C SER A 30 9.36 11.95 -6.24
N VAL A 31 9.70 10.94 -5.44
CA VAL A 31 10.97 10.85 -4.72
C VAL A 31 11.48 9.41 -4.72
N ASP A 32 12.71 9.18 -5.15
CA ASP A 32 13.43 7.93 -4.93
C ASP A 32 14.93 8.21 -4.73
N VAL A 33 15.28 8.78 -3.57
CA VAL A 33 16.66 9.21 -3.27
C VAL A 33 17.63 8.03 -3.21
N LEU A 34 17.14 6.83 -2.86
CA LEU A 34 17.97 5.64 -2.68
C LEU A 34 18.00 4.73 -3.91
N GLY A 35 17.23 5.05 -4.95
CA GLY A 35 17.12 4.23 -6.16
C GLY A 35 16.55 2.84 -5.89
N GLY A 36 15.64 2.73 -4.92
CA GLY A 36 15.11 1.44 -4.48
C GLY A 36 13.86 0.99 -5.25
N TRP A 37 13.28 1.86 -6.07
CA TRP A 37 12.14 1.51 -6.91
C TRP A 37 12.56 1.34 -8.38
N ALA A 38 11.89 0.43 -9.10
CA ALA A 38 12.15 0.21 -10.52
C ALA A 38 10.87 -0.12 -11.29
N ILE A 39 10.75 0.42 -12.50
CA ILE A 39 9.58 0.24 -13.38
C ILE A 39 9.29 -1.24 -13.72
N GLY A 40 10.31 -2.09 -13.74
CA GLY A 40 10.16 -3.53 -14.01
C GLY A 40 9.47 -4.31 -12.88
N ASN A 41 9.39 -3.73 -11.68
CA ASN A 41 8.68 -4.28 -10.53
C ASN A 41 7.92 -3.14 -9.82
N PRO A 42 6.87 -2.58 -10.46
CA PRO A 42 6.32 -1.29 -10.07
C PRO A 42 5.61 -1.32 -8.71
N THR A 43 5.36 -2.50 -8.13
CA THR A 43 4.74 -2.66 -6.81
C THR A 43 5.73 -2.57 -5.65
N ARG A 44 7.03 -2.73 -5.92
CA ARG A 44 8.05 -2.98 -4.91
C ARG A 44 8.94 -1.77 -4.67
N PHE A 45 9.27 -1.55 -3.40
CA PHE A 45 10.47 -0.82 -3.02
C PHE A 45 11.48 -1.79 -2.41
N THR A 46 12.66 -1.88 -3.03
CA THR A 46 13.80 -2.71 -2.62
C THR A 46 14.94 -1.77 -2.22
N PRO A 47 15.24 -1.58 -0.93
CA PRO A 47 16.31 -0.66 -0.54
C PRO A 47 17.66 -1.10 -1.07
N THR A 48 18.57 -0.14 -1.25
CA THR A 48 19.96 -0.34 -1.68
C THR A 48 20.95 -0.30 -0.51
N ILE A 49 20.46 -0.06 0.71
CA ILE A 49 21.26 0.04 1.94
C ILE A 49 20.60 -0.86 2.99
N ALA A 50 21.39 -1.62 3.73
CA ALA A 50 20.87 -2.42 4.84
C ALA A 50 20.54 -1.52 6.05
N GLY A 51 19.42 -1.77 6.71
CA GLY A 51 19.08 -1.08 7.95
C GLY A 51 17.60 -1.06 8.26
N TRP A 52 17.22 -0.17 9.17
CA TRP A 52 15.85 0.06 9.58
C TRP A 52 15.17 1.06 8.67
N TYR A 53 13.93 0.76 8.32
CA TYR A 53 13.07 1.58 7.49
C TYR A 53 11.73 1.81 8.18
N GLN A 54 11.22 3.04 8.10
CA GLN A 54 9.89 3.39 8.55
C GLN A 54 8.97 3.43 7.33
N LEU A 55 7.93 2.59 7.34
CA LEU A 55 6.89 2.56 6.31
C LEU A 55 5.72 3.47 6.70
N ALA A 56 5.17 4.19 5.73
CA ALA A 56 3.93 4.94 5.83
C ALA A 56 3.21 4.95 4.48
N GLY A 57 1.89 5.06 4.47
CA GLY A 57 1.12 4.99 3.24
C GLY A 57 -0.37 4.99 3.48
N ALA A 58 -1.13 4.98 2.39
CA ALA A 58 -2.56 4.79 2.43
C ALA A 58 -3.04 4.16 1.13
N ALA A 59 -4.14 3.41 1.23
CA ALA A 59 -4.90 3.00 0.07
C ALA A 59 -6.29 3.64 0.14
N SER A 60 -6.76 4.12 -0.98
CA SER A 60 -8.11 4.64 -1.13
C SER A 60 -8.93 3.78 -2.06
N PHE A 61 -10.24 3.82 -1.86
CA PHE A 61 -11.21 2.95 -2.47
C PHE A 61 -12.28 3.82 -3.11
N ASN A 62 -12.69 3.50 -4.33
CA ASN A 62 -13.86 4.12 -4.92
C ASN A 62 -15.11 3.86 -4.06
N ALA A 63 -16.08 4.76 -4.20
CA ALA A 63 -17.37 4.64 -3.54
C ALA A 63 -18.02 3.29 -3.87
N SER A 64 -18.50 2.60 -2.85
CA SER A 64 -19.22 1.33 -3.00
C SER A 64 -20.13 1.09 -1.80
N THR A 65 -21.37 0.69 -2.09
CA THR A 65 -22.38 0.28 -1.10
C THR A 65 -22.25 -1.17 -0.68
N GLY A 66 -21.35 -1.94 -1.30
CA GLY A 66 -21.09 -3.32 -0.93
C GLY A 66 -20.07 -3.43 0.20
N GLY A 67 -20.26 -4.42 1.07
CA GLY A 67 -19.30 -4.75 2.14
C GLY A 67 -19.25 -3.72 3.26
N THR A 68 -18.43 -4.00 4.28
CA THR A 68 -18.31 -3.19 5.50
C THR A 68 -16.87 -2.90 5.91
N VAL A 69 -15.89 -3.45 5.19
CA VAL A 69 -14.47 -3.36 5.52
C VAL A 69 -13.67 -2.90 4.32
N ARG A 70 -12.82 -1.91 4.57
CA ARG A 70 -11.74 -1.51 3.68
C ARG A 70 -10.47 -1.51 4.49
N GLY A 71 -9.38 -1.98 3.93
CA GLY A 71 -8.15 -2.08 4.70
C GLY A 71 -6.94 -2.17 3.83
N VAL A 72 -5.79 -2.04 4.47
CA VAL A 72 -4.51 -2.04 3.79
C VAL A 72 -3.47 -2.73 4.66
N SER A 73 -2.64 -3.53 4.01
CA SER A 73 -1.60 -4.33 4.63
C SER A 73 -0.25 -4.00 4.02
N TRP A 74 0.79 -3.90 4.85
CA TRP A 74 2.16 -4.03 4.36
C TRP A 74 2.48 -5.49 4.10
N LEU A 75 3.22 -5.73 3.02
CA LEU A 75 3.88 -6.99 2.75
C LEU A 75 5.38 -6.76 2.78
N VAL A 76 6.11 -7.67 3.42
CA VAL A 76 7.57 -7.74 3.38
C VAL A 76 7.91 -9.08 2.73
N ASN A 77 8.63 -9.04 1.61
CA ASN A 77 8.95 -10.24 0.83
C ASN A 77 7.72 -11.07 0.45
N GLY A 78 6.61 -10.40 0.11
CA GLY A 78 5.34 -11.03 -0.24
C GLY A 78 4.59 -11.66 0.93
N SER A 79 5.11 -11.56 2.16
CA SER A 79 4.50 -12.10 3.38
C SER A 79 3.94 -10.99 4.26
N LEU A 80 2.86 -11.27 4.99
CA LEU A 80 2.22 -10.32 5.90
C LEU A 80 2.93 -10.29 7.27
N PRO A 81 3.60 -9.18 7.67
CA PRO A 81 4.21 -9.08 8.99
C PRO A 81 3.17 -8.91 10.11
N VAL A 82 3.60 -9.13 11.36
CA VAL A 82 2.79 -8.85 12.54
C VAL A 82 2.45 -7.36 12.61
N ALA A 83 1.21 -7.04 12.97
CA ALA A 83 0.71 -5.66 13.11
C ALA A 83 0.82 -4.78 11.85
N ALA A 84 0.95 -5.39 10.66
CA ALA A 84 1.10 -4.70 9.39
C ALA A 84 -0.22 -4.29 8.72
N THR A 85 -1.37 -4.61 9.32
CA THR A 85 -2.70 -4.36 8.73
C THR A 85 -3.45 -3.28 9.48
N ALA A 86 -4.04 -2.35 8.73
CA ALA A 86 -5.06 -1.42 9.20
C ALA A 86 -6.39 -1.71 8.50
N ARG A 87 -7.49 -1.39 9.19
CA ARG A 87 -8.85 -1.52 8.67
C ARG A 87 -9.66 -0.30 9.07
N ASP A 88 -10.52 0.10 8.16
CA ASP A 88 -11.60 1.04 8.38
C ASP A 88 -12.92 0.39 8.02
N HIS A 89 -13.98 0.91 8.62
CA HIS A 89 -15.33 0.43 8.41
C HIS A 89 -16.06 1.30 7.39
N ALA A 90 -16.53 0.68 6.32
CA ALA A 90 -17.47 1.30 5.41
C ALA A 90 -18.88 1.12 6.00
N THR A 91 -19.59 2.21 6.26
CA THR A 91 -21.02 2.18 6.58
C THR A 91 -21.84 2.61 5.37
N THR A 92 -23.11 2.23 5.31
CA THR A 92 -24.00 2.64 4.22
C THR A 92 -24.13 4.16 4.09
N ALA A 93 -23.90 4.91 5.18
CA ALA A 93 -23.94 6.38 5.18
C ALA A 93 -22.76 7.04 4.46
N ILE A 94 -21.62 6.34 4.30
CA ILE A 94 -20.41 6.84 3.63
C ILE A 94 -20.10 6.09 2.33
N ALA A 95 -21.00 5.20 1.91
CA ALA A 95 -20.82 4.33 0.75
C ALA A 95 -20.83 5.05 -0.61
N ASN A 96 -21.29 6.31 -0.65
CA ASN A 96 -21.34 7.14 -1.86
C ASN A 96 -20.11 8.05 -2.03
N THR A 97 -19.14 7.96 -1.12
CA THR A 97 -17.87 8.70 -1.21
C THR A 97 -16.69 7.74 -1.20
N SER A 98 -15.56 8.18 -1.75
CA SER A 98 -14.30 7.44 -1.62
C SER A 98 -13.88 7.36 -0.15
N LEU A 99 -13.35 6.21 0.24
CA LEU A 99 -12.82 5.95 1.57
C LEU A 99 -11.31 5.79 1.47
N THR A 100 -10.56 6.31 2.44
CA THR A 100 -9.10 6.12 2.53
C THR A 100 -8.75 5.39 3.81
N ALA A 101 -8.07 4.25 3.69
CA ALA A 101 -7.51 3.52 4.81
C ALA A 101 -6.03 3.86 4.95
N MET A 102 -5.66 4.43 6.11
CA MET A 102 -4.26 4.72 6.42
C MET A 102 -3.53 3.44 6.82
N ALA A 103 -2.39 3.17 6.17
CA ALA A 103 -1.55 2.04 6.53
C ALA A 103 -0.89 2.27 7.90
N ARG A 104 -0.62 1.17 8.60
CA ARG A 104 0.12 1.23 9.87
C ARG A 104 1.51 1.81 9.63
N THR A 105 1.92 2.78 10.44
CA THR A 105 3.33 3.19 10.48
C THR A 105 4.14 2.03 11.06
N LEU A 106 4.93 1.34 10.23
CA LEU A 106 5.60 0.08 10.59
C LEU A 106 7.13 0.20 10.42
N PRO A 107 7.93 0.00 11.48
CA PRO A 107 9.37 -0.17 11.34
C PRO A 107 9.68 -1.57 10.81
N VAL A 108 10.55 -1.68 9.81
CA VAL A 108 11.00 -2.94 9.23
C VAL A 108 12.52 -2.91 9.03
N GLN A 109 13.18 -4.03 9.26
CA GLN A 109 14.59 -4.22 8.91
C GLN A 109 14.65 -4.83 7.52
N LEU A 110 15.48 -4.26 6.65
CA LEU A 110 15.67 -4.71 5.27
C LEU A 110 17.16 -4.86 4.97
N ASN A 111 17.52 -5.86 4.17
CA ASN A 111 18.92 -6.23 3.89
C ASN A 111 19.62 -5.39 2.81
N GLY A 112 18.93 -4.42 2.20
CA GLY A 112 19.53 -3.54 1.20
C GLY A 112 19.82 -4.18 -0.16
N SER A 113 19.27 -5.37 -0.46
CA SER A 113 19.50 -6.03 -1.75
C SER A 113 18.32 -6.85 -2.27
N THR A 114 17.78 -7.78 -1.50
CA THR A 114 16.71 -8.70 -1.93
C THR A 114 15.41 -8.47 -1.20
N ASP A 115 15.46 -7.88 -0.01
CA ASP A 115 14.25 -7.60 0.75
C ASP A 115 13.47 -6.48 0.07
N TYR A 116 12.15 -6.60 0.03
CA TYR A 116 11.29 -5.58 -0.53
C TYR A 116 10.01 -5.41 0.29
N VAL A 117 9.40 -4.24 0.12
CA VAL A 117 8.10 -3.90 0.70
C VAL A 117 7.07 -3.59 -0.37
N GLU A 118 5.82 -3.96 -0.11
CA GLU A 118 4.66 -3.66 -0.94
C GLU A 118 3.49 -3.20 -0.05
N LEU A 119 2.58 -2.41 -0.63
CA LEU A 119 1.33 -2.01 0.00
C LEU A 119 0.16 -2.69 -0.70
N ALA A 120 -0.58 -3.52 0.01
CA ALA A 120 -1.66 -4.33 -0.54
C ALA A 120 -3.01 -4.00 0.14
N PRO A 121 -3.92 -3.30 -0.54
CA PRO A 121 -5.27 -3.10 -0.05
C PRO A 121 -6.14 -4.37 -0.15
N PHE A 122 -7.20 -4.38 0.65
CA PHE A 122 -8.25 -5.39 0.60
C PHE A 122 -9.60 -4.77 0.95
N GLN A 123 -10.67 -5.43 0.51
CA GLN A 123 -12.04 -4.95 0.62
C GLN A 123 -13.02 -6.11 0.52
N ASP A 124 -14.21 -5.97 1.11
CA ASP A 124 -15.24 -7.01 1.18
C ASP A 124 -16.53 -6.64 0.41
N SER A 125 -16.44 -5.79 -0.62
CA SER A 125 -17.61 -5.26 -1.34
C SER A 125 -18.40 -6.27 -2.16
N GLY A 126 -17.92 -7.51 -2.26
CA GLY A 126 -18.57 -8.60 -3.01
C GLY A 126 -18.24 -8.62 -4.51
N SER A 127 -17.51 -7.63 -5.02
CA SER A 127 -16.98 -7.59 -6.38
C SER A 127 -15.61 -6.91 -6.40
N ALA A 128 -14.95 -6.86 -7.56
CA ALA A 128 -13.73 -6.08 -7.71
C ALA A 128 -14.05 -4.60 -7.48
N LEU A 129 -13.20 -3.93 -6.69
CA LEU A 129 -13.34 -2.51 -6.40
C LEU A 129 -12.04 -1.81 -6.79
N ASP A 130 -12.16 -0.69 -7.46
CA ASP A 130 -10.98 0.07 -7.88
C ASP A 130 -10.52 1.05 -6.80
N THR A 131 -9.22 1.35 -6.81
CA THR A 131 -8.69 2.45 -6.01
C THR A 131 -9.25 3.79 -6.48
N ALA A 132 -9.42 4.74 -5.54
CA ALA A 132 -9.78 6.10 -5.90
C ALA A 132 -8.59 6.84 -6.54
N THR A 133 -8.89 7.85 -7.36
CA THR A 133 -7.88 8.67 -8.05
C THR A 133 -7.98 10.14 -7.62
N GLY A 134 -7.13 11.02 -8.15
CA GLY A 134 -7.19 12.45 -7.85
C GLY A 134 -6.63 12.80 -6.46
N SER A 135 -7.33 13.64 -5.70
CA SER A 135 -6.83 14.14 -4.40
C SER A 135 -6.74 13.08 -3.31
N THR A 136 -7.50 11.98 -3.44
CA THR A 136 -7.51 10.87 -2.48
C THR A 136 -6.69 9.67 -2.96
N ARG A 137 -5.91 9.77 -4.03
CA ARG A 137 -5.14 8.65 -4.59
C ARG A 137 -4.27 7.91 -3.56
N PRO A 138 -4.06 6.59 -3.70
CA PRO A 138 -3.14 5.85 -2.84
C PRO A 138 -1.72 6.41 -2.91
N TYR A 139 -0.97 6.24 -1.82
CA TYR A 139 0.43 6.61 -1.76
C TYR A 139 1.24 5.70 -0.85
N VAL A 140 2.55 5.70 -1.07
CA VAL A 140 3.55 5.01 -0.27
C VAL A 140 4.69 5.99 0.05
N ALA A 141 5.20 5.89 1.26
CA ALA A 141 6.40 6.57 1.72
C ALA A 141 7.28 5.61 2.51
N VAL A 142 8.58 5.60 2.20
CA VAL A 142 9.57 4.78 2.89
C VAL A 142 10.75 5.65 3.31
N PHE A 143 11.03 5.67 4.60
CA PHE A 143 12.09 6.47 5.19
C PHE A 143 13.18 5.55 5.74
N PHE A 144 14.45 5.85 5.43
CA PHE A 144 15.56 5.20 6.11
C PHE A 144 15.64 5.75 7.54
N ALA A 145 15.57 4.88 8.53
CA ALA A 145 15.53 5.23 9.94
C ALA A 145 16.90 5.06 10.64
N GLY A 146 17.82 4.30 10.03
CA GLY A 146 19.17 4.13 10.54
C GLY A 146 19.78 2.78 10.18
N PRO A 147 21.08 2.59 10.48
CA PRO A 147 21.72 1.29 10.33
C PRO A 147 21.09 0.22 11.24
N ALA A 148 21.27 -1.05 10.87
CA ALA A 148 20.76 -2.24 11.55
C ALA A 148 21.24 -2.38 13.00
#